data_AF-A0A7W7H8Z2-F1
#
_entry.id   AF-A0A7W7H8Z2-F1
#
_cell.length_a   1.000
_cell.length_b   1.000
_cell.length_c   1.000
_cell.angle_alpha   90.00
_cell.angle_beta   90.00
_cell.angle_gamma   90.00
#
_symmetry.space_group_name_H-M   'P 1'
#
loop_
_entity.id
_entity.type
_entity.pdbx_description
1 polymer ?
#
loop_
_entity_poly.entity_id
_entity_poly.type
_entity_poly.pdbx_seq_one_letter_code
_entity_poly.pdbx_strand_id
1 'polypeptide(L)'
;MLRQRLRAARANDEGFTLIELLIVVVVIGVLSGIIVFGVSAFKDEGKKATCQSNQKTVEVAVQAYYAKNGSYTASLAELKSKGFLKSEPAGITIDATDGTVTAAGC
;
A
#
# COMPACT_ATOMS: atom_id res chain seq x y z
N MET A 1 -47.26 34.72 16.28
CA MET A 1 -46.84 33.97 15.07
C MET A 1 -45.50 33.25 15.21
N LEU A 2 -44.48 33.78 15.92
CA LEU A 2 -43.17 33.12 16.09
C LEU A 2 -43.22 31.74 16.80
N ARG A 3 -44.13 31.58 17.78
CA ARG A 3 -44.32 30.34 18.56
C ARG A 3 -44.86 29.15 17.75
N GLN A 4 -45.57 29.38 16.66
CA GLN A 4 -46.07 28.32 15.77
C GLN A 4 -44.97 27.78 14.86
N ARG A 5 -44.03 28.63 14.41
CA ARG A 5 -42.89 28.20 13.59
C ARG A 5 -41.90 27.32 14.37
N LEU A 6 -41.74 27.58 15.67
CA LEU A 6 -40.87 26.78 16.55
C LEU A 6 -41.43 25.36 16.84
N ARG A 7 -42.76 25.18 16.89
CA ARG A 7 -43.38 23.86 17.05
C ARG A 7 -43.32 23.01 15.78
N ALA A 8 -43.49 23.60 14.61
CA ALA A 8 -43.33 22.91 13.34
C ALA A 8 -41.89 22.46 13.09
N ALA A 9 -40.90 23.22 13.57
CA ALA A 9 -39.49 22.82 13.50
C ALA A 9 -39.17 21.59 14.36
N ARG A 10 -39.74 21.49 15.58
CA ARG A 10 -39.59 20.32 16.47
C ARG A 10 -40.37 19.08 16.03
N ALA A 11 -41.39 19.22 15.19
CA ALA A 11 -42.15 18.09 14.68
C ALA A 11 -41.37 17.23 13.68
N ASN A 12 -40.28 17.77 13.12
CA ASN A 12 -39.35 17.06 12.24
C ASN A 12 -38.09 16.58 12.98
N ASP A 13 -38.04 16.75 14.30
CA ASP A 13 -36.92 16.33 15.15
C ASP A 13 -37.22 14.91 15.66
N GLU A 14 -37.28 13.95 14.73
CA GLU A 14 -37.46 12.53 15.03
C GLU A 14 -36.14 11.97 15.56
N GLY A 15 -36.15 11.47 16.80
CA GLY A 15 -34.98 10.84 17.41
C GLY A 15 -34.78 9.41 16.88
N PHE A 16 -33.51 8.99 16.73
CA PHE A 16 -33.16 7.61 16.42
C PHE A 16 -33.76 6.63 17.44
N THR A 17 -34.35 5.54 16.95
CA THR A 17 -34.82 4.48 17.82
C THR A 17 -33.65 3.62 18.31
N LEU A 18 -33.77 3.05 19.52
CA LEU A 18 -32.76 2.13 20.06
C LEU A 18 -32.56 0.90 19.16
N ILE A 19 -33.63 0.45 18.48
CA ILE A 19 -33.57 -0.69 17.58
C ILE A 19 -32.79 -0.39 16.29
N GLU A 20 -32.89 0.84 15.77
CA GLU A 20 -32.08 1.27 14.61
C GLU A 20 -30.59 1.23 14.94
N LEU A 21 -30.18 1.78 16.09
CA LEU A 21 -28.77 1.72 16.48
C LEU A 21 -28.30 0.29 16.79
N LEU A 22 -29.17 -0.54 17.37
CA LEU A 22 -28.84 -1.94 17.67
C LEU A 22 -28.54 -2.74 16.40
N ILE A 23 -29.39 -2.64 15.37
CA ILE A 23 -29.18 -3.37 14.12
C ILE A 23 -27.91 -2.88 13.42
N VAL A 24 -27.61 -1.58 13.46
CA VAL A 24 -26.40 -1.02 12.85
C VAL A 24 -25.12 -1.59 13.47
N VAL A 25 -25.02 -1.64 14.80
CA VAL A 25 -23.82 -2.20 15.44
C VAL A 25 -23.69 -3.70 15.23
N VAL A 26 -24.82 -4.43 15.13
CA VAL A 26 -24.83 -5.85 14.76
C VAL A 26 -24.28 -6.06 13.35
N VAL A 27 -24.77 -5.29 12.37
CA VAL A 27 -24.32 -5.40 10.97
C VAL A 27 -22.84 -5.01 10.84
N ILE A 28 -22.40 -3.91 11.46
CA ILE A 28 -20.99 -3.49 11.45
C ILE A 28 -20.10 -4.55 12.16
N GLY A 29 -20.59 -5.16 13.24
CA GLY A 29 -19.88 -6.24 13.94
C GLY A 29 -19.63 -7.45 13.05
N VAL A 30 -20.64 -7.90 12.29
CA VAL A 30 -20.49 -9.02 11.35
C VAL A 30 -19.55 -8.65 10.19
N LEU A 31 -19.74 -7.48 9.56
CA LEU A 31 -18.92 -7.04 8.42
C LEU A 31 -17.45 -6.85 8.81
N SER A 32 -17.17 -6.22 9.96
CA SER A 32 -15.81 -6.00 10.44
C SER A 32 -15.07 -7.32 10.74
N GLY A 33 -15.77 -8.32 11.29
CA GLY A 33 -15.20 -9.66 11.50
C GLY A 33 -14.70 -10.32 10.22
N ILE A 34 -15.46 -10.23 9.13
CA ILE A 34 -15.08 -10.80 7.82
C ILE A 34 -13.86 -10.09 7.24
N ILE A 35 -13.80 -8.76 7.35
CA ILE A 35 -12.72 -7.93 6.78
C ILE A 35 -11.35 -8.29 7.39
N VAL A 36 -11.29 -8.53 8.70
CA VAL A 36 -10.01 -8.81 9.40
C VAL A 36 -9.34 -10.09 8.89
N PHE A 37 -10.10 -11.14 8.58
CA PHE A 37 -9.52 -12.37 8.03
C PHE A 37 -9.13 -12.22 6.55
N GLY A 38 -9.82 -11.38 5.78
CA GLY A 38 -9.51 -11.16 4.37
C GLY A 38 -8.26 -10.31 4.11
N VAL A 39 -7.95 -9.35 4.99
CA VAL A 39 -6.91 -8.33 4.71
C VAL A 39 -5.47 -8.86 4.73
N SER A 40 -5.17 -9.91 5.50
CA SER A 40 -3.80 -10.45 5.59
C SER A 40 -3.28 -10.96 4.25
N ALA A 41 -4.10 -11.72 3.51
CA ALA A 41 -3.75 -12.25 2.19
C ALA A 41 -3.45 -11.13 1.18
N PHE A 42 -4.25 -10.06 1.17
CA PHE A 42 -4.01 -8.92 0.27
C PHE A 42 -2.72 -8.16 0.61
N LYS A 43 -2.36 -8.07 1.90
CA LYS A 43 -1.13 -7.40 2.33
C LYS A 43 0.11 -8.17 1.88
N ASP A 44 0.07 -9.49 1.94
CA ASP A 44 1.19 -10.33 1.52
C ASP A 44 1.34 -10.34 0.00
N GLU A 45 0.25 -10.41 -0.76
CA GLU A 45 0.27 -10.27 -2.22
C GLU A 45 0.77 -8.86 -2.63
N GLY A 46 0.33 -7.81 -1.93
CA GLY A 46 0.79 -6.44 -2.17
C GLY A 46 2.29 -6.26 -1.94
N LYS A 47 2.85 -6.88 -0.89
CA LYS A 47 4.30 -6.90 -0.64
C LYS A 47 5.04 -7.63 -1.77
N LYS A 48 4.55 -8.79 -2.19
CA LYS A 48 5.13 -9.57 -3.29
C LYS A 48 5.12 -8.79 -4.61
N ALA A 49 4.00 -8.18 -4.96
CA ALA A 49 3.87 -7.36 -6.16
C ALA A 49 4.82 -6.15 -6.13
N THR A 50 4.93 -5.47 -4.98
CA THR A 50 5.86 -4.36 -4.78
C THR A 50 7.31 -4.82 -4.95
N CYS A 51 7.66 -5.96 -4.37
CA CYS A 51 8.99 -6.52 -4.48
C CYS A 51 9.36 -6.88 -5.93
N GLN A 52 8.47 -7.56 -6.65
CA GLN A 52 8.68 -7.87 -8.07
C GLN A 52 8.84 -6.61 -8.91
N SER A 53 8.03 -5.57 -8.65
CA SER A 53 8.15 -4.28 -9.35
C SER A 53 9.49 -3.59 -9.06
N ASN A 54 9.93 -3.61 -7.80
CA ASN A 54 11.23 -3.07 -7.41
C ASN A 54 12.37 -3.84 -8.05
N GLN A 55 12.31 -5.18 -8.09
CA GLN A 55 13.31 -6.03 -8.75
C GLN A 55 13.46 -5.64 -10.22
N LYS A 56 12.35 -5.50 -10.96
CA LYS A 56 12.39 -5.06 -12.35
C LYS A 56 12.94 -3.65 -12.53
N THR A 57 12.62 -2.73 -11.62
CA THR A 57 13.17 -1.38 -11.65
C THR A 57 14.68 -1.38 -11.46
N VAL A 58 15.19 -2.21 -10.53
CA VAL A 58 16.64 -2.35 -10.30
C VAL A 58 17.34 -3.06 -11.46
N GLU A 59 16.74 -4.11 -12.04
CA GLU A 59 17.28 -4.78 -13.25
C GLU A 59 17.53 -3.77 -14.37
N VAL A 60 16.55 -2.91 -14.68
CA VAL A 60 16.70 -1.87 -15.70
C VAL A 60 17.81 -0.88 -15.34
N ALA A 61 17.90 -0.47 -14.06
CA ALA A 61 18.95 0.44 -13.60
C ALA A 61 20.36 -0.17 -13.70
N VAL A 62 20.51 -1.45 -13.36
CA VAL A 62 21.78 -2.19 -13.47
C VAL A 62 22.22 -2.30 -14.92
N GLN A 63 21.29 -2.62 -15.83
CA GLN A 63 21.58 -2.68 -17.26
C GLN A 63 21.94 -1.31 -17.84
N ALA A 64 21.24 -0.25 -17.41
CA ALA A 64 21.57 1.13 -17.78
C ALA A 64 22.95 1.57 -17.26
N TYR A 65 23.32 1.14 -16.05
CA TYR A 65 24.65 1.38 -15.49
C TYR A 65 25.73 0.68 -16.31
N TYR A 66 25.51 -0.60 -16.66
CA TYR A 66 26.43 -1.37 -17.51
C TYR A 66 26.61 -0.72 -18.88
N ALA A 67 25.52 -0.29 -19.51
CA ALA A 67 25.56 0.39 -20.81
C ALA A 67 26.40 1.69 -20.77
N LYS A 68 26.47 2.37 -19.61
CA LYS A 68 27.25 3.61 -19.46
C LYS A 68 28.70 3.36 -19.05
N ASN A 69 28.95 2.37 -18.18
CA ASN A 69 30.23 2.22 -17.48
C ASN A 69 31.02 0.96 -17.90
N GLY A 70 30.41 0.05 -18.67
CA GLY A 70 31.03 -1.18 -19.15
C GLY A 70 31.22 -2.28 -18.10
N SER A 71 30.73 -2.08 -16.87
CA SER A 71 30.78 -3.04 -15.78
C SER A 71 29.51 -3.00 -14.95
N TYR A 72 29.19 -4.09 -14.26
CA TYR A 72 28.08 -4.12 -13.30
C TYR A 72 28.53 -3.62 -11.93
N THR A 73 27.57 -3.20 -11.12
CA THR A 73 27.80 -2.81 -9.71
C THR A 73 26.98 -3.71 -8.80
N ALA A 74 27.57 -4.14 -7.69
CA ALA A 74 26.84 -4.81 -6.59
C ALA A 74 26.16 -3.79 -5.65
N SER A 75 26.39 -2.48 -5.83
CA SER A 75 25.98 -1.45 -4.89
C SER A 75 24.73 -0.71 -5.36
N LEU A 76 23.60 -0.93 -4.66
CA LEU A 76 22.38 -0.12 -4.86
C LEU A 76 22.64 1.36 -4.55
N ALA A 77 23.49 1.67 -3.57
CA ALA A 77 23.88 3.03 -3.22
C ALA A 77 24.64 3.72 -4.37
N GLU A 78 25.45 2.96 -5.13
CA GLU A 78 26.12 3.48 -6.31
C GLU A 78 25.12 3.80 -7.43
N LEU A 79 24.14 2.93 -7.67
CA LEU A 79 23.08 3.18 -8.65
C LEU A 79 22.26 4.43 -8.29
N LYS A 80 21.96 4.64 -7.00
CA LYS A 80 21.27 5.84 -6.54
C LYS A 80 22.13 7.10 -6.67
N SER A 81 23.37 7.07 -6.20
CA SER A 81 24.26 8.23 -6.23
C SER A 81 24.60 8.68 -7.66
N LYS A 82 24.69 7.74 -8.62
CA LYS A 82 24.87 8.05 -10.04
C LYS A 82 23.56 8.32 -10.79
N GLY A 83 22.41 8.34 -10.09
CA GLY A 83 21.12 8.77 -10.62
C GLY A 83 20.36 7.72 -11.45
N PHE A 84 20.76 6.45 -11.42
CA PHE A 84 20.04 5.36 -12.08
C PHE A 84 18.83 4.89 -11.26
N LEU A 85 18.83 5.11 -9.95
CA LEU A 85 17.71 4.84 -9.05
C LEU A 85 17.37 6.09 -8.22
N LYS A 86 16.07 6.26 -7.90
CA LYS A 86 15.60 7.34 -7.02
C LYS A 86 15.66 6.95 -5.53
N SER A 87 15.55 5.65 -5.24
CA SER A 87 15.51 5.10 -3.89
C SER A 87 16.13 3.70 -3.89
N GLU A 88 16.64 3.28 -2.74
CA GLU A 88 17.17 1.93 -2.54
C GLU A 88 16.06 1.02 -2.00
N PRO A 89 15.44 0.17 -2.84
CA PRO A 89 14.46 -0.79 -2.36
C PRO A 89 15.13 -1.82 -1.43
N ALA A 90 14.52 -2.06 -0.27
CA ALA A 90 14.98 -3.08 0.67
C ALA A 90 14.79 -4.50 0.10
N GLY A 91 15.66 -5.42 0.53
CA GLY A 91 15.57 -6.83 0.14
C GLY A 91 16.00 -7.11 -1.30
N ILE A 92 16.73 -6.21 -1.96
CA ILE A 92 17.28 -6.44 -3.29
C ILE A 92 18.80 -6.50 -3.23
N THR A 93 19.39 -7.53 -3.85
CA THR A 93 20.82 -7.73 -4.01
C THR A 93 21.17 -7.82 -5.48
N ILE A 94 22.33 -7.29 -5.86
CA ILE A 94 22.83 -7.34 -7.24
C ILE A 94 24.14 -8.11 -7.25
N ASP A 95 24.28 -9.05 -8.17
CA ASP A 95 25.55 -9.70 -8.45
C ASP A 95 26.37 -8.83 -9.42
N ALA A 96 27.57 -8.44 -9.00
CA ALA A 96 28.48 -7.62 -9.80
C ALA A 96 29.13 -8.37 -10.98
N THR A 97 28.99 -9.70 -11.04
CA THR A 97 29.63 -10.53 -12.06
C THR A 97 28.82 -10.55 -13.34
N ASP A 98 27.50 -10.67 -13.22
CA ASP A 98 26.57 -10.86 -14.34
C ASP A 98 25.41 -9.85 -14.35
N GLY A 99 25.30 -9.00 -13.33
CA GLY A 99 24.22 -8.03 -13.19
C GLY A 99 22.90 -8.64 -12.75
N THR A 100 22.90 -9.91 -12.29
CA THR A 100 21.69 -10.59 -11.82
C THR A 100 21.15 -9.87 -10.58
N VAL A 101 19.86 -9.54 -10.61
CA VAL A 101 19.16 -8.89 -9.51
C VAL A 101 18.28 -9.92 -8.82
N THR A 102 18.54 -10.14 -7.54
CA THR A 102 17.81 -11.10 -6.71
C THR A 102 17.04 -10.35 -5.64
N ALA A 103 15.82 -10.78 -5.37
CA ALA A 103 15.03 -10.28 -4.24
C ALA A 103 15.03 -11.32 -3.10
N ALA A 104 15.34 -10.89 -1.88
CA ALA A 104 15.34 -11.67 -0.66
C ALA A 104 14.36 -11.07 0.35
N GLY A 105 13.54 -11.91 1.00
CA GLY A 105 12.53 -11.45 1.95
C GLY A 105 11.21 -10.99 1.31
N CYS A 106 10.97 -11.48 0.10
CA CYS A 106 9.69 -11.52 -0.59
C CYS A 106 9.30 -13.01 -0.71
#